data_AF-A0A060CRR1-F1
#
_entry.id   AF-A0A060CRR1-F1
#
_cell.length_a   1.000
_cell.length_b   1.000
_cell.length_c   1.000
_cell.angle_alpha   90.00
_cell.angle_beta   90.00
_cell.angle_gamma   90.00
#
_symmetry.space_group_name_H-M   'P 1'
#
loop_
_entity.id
_entity.type
_entity.pdbx_description
1 polymer ?
#
loop_
_entity_poly.entity_id
_entity_poly.type
_entity_poly.pdbx_seq_one_letter_code
_entity_poly.pdbx_strand_id
1 'polypeptide(L)'
;ELNSSSFNNFVKELNPDIVVYDRFVSEEQFGWRVVQECPKALQILDTEDLHFLRSAREKVYKNEEEINLYNETTIREIASILRCDLSLLISEFELNLLSEKFKISSSLLLYLPFMENLNQFSSSEIKRFEERKDFVFIGNFLHA
;
A
#
# COMPACT_ATOMS: atom_id res chain seq x y z
N GLU A 1 3.36 13.37 -21.53
CA GLU A 1 3.33 11.90 -21.35
C GLU A 1 4.18 11.53 -20.14
N LEU A 2 3.79 10.52 -19.35
CA LEU A 2 4.47 10.20 -18.08
C LEU A 2 5.92 9.70 -18.26
N ASN A 3 6.17 8.90 -19.30
CA ASN A 3 7.52 8.35 -19.55
C ASN A 3 8.45 9.28 -20.33
N SER A 4 7.96 10.47 -20.70
CA SER A 4 8.71 11.48 -21.45
C SER A 4 9.40 12.45 -20.49
N SER A 5 10.43 13.18 -20.96
CA SER A 5 11.01 14.31 -20.22
C SER A 5 10.01 15.45 -19.97
N SER A 6 8.90 15.48 -20.72
CA SER A 6 7.78 16.39 -20.46
C SER A 6 7.21 16.27 -19.04
N PHE A 7 7.30 15.09 -18.41
CA PHE A 7 6.89 14.91 -17.02
C PHE A 7 7.74 15.72 -16.04
N ASN A 8 9.07 15.81 -16.28
CA ASN A 8 9.97 16.58 -15.43
C ASN A 8 9.60 18.07 -15.43
N ASN A 9 9.32 18.62 -16.61
CA ASN A 9 8.87 20.02 -16.72
C ASN A 9 7.53 20.22 -15.99
N PHE A 10 6.58 19.29 -16.19
CA PHE A 10 5.29 19.35 -15.52
C PHE A 10 5.41 19.34 -13.98
N VAL A 11 6.15 18.38 -13.40
CA VAL A 11 6.26 18.29 -11.94
C VAL A 11 7.02 19.48 -11.35
N LYS A 12 8.03 19.98 -12.06
CA LYS A 12 8.77 21.18 -11.67
C LYS A 12 7.90 22.43 -11.65
N GLU A 13 7.03 22.59 -12.66
CA GLU A 13 6.08 23.70 -12.73
C GLU A 13 4.99 23.59 -11.67
N LEU A 14 4.53 22.36 -11.39
CA LEU A 14 3.55 22.09 -10.33
C LEU A 14 4.13 22.39 -8.94
N ASN A 15 5.42 22.10 -8.71
CA ASN A 15 6.14 22.31 -7.46
C ASN A 15 5.35 21.87 -6.21
N PRO A 16 4.96 20.58 -6.12
CA PRO A 16 4.14 20.09 -5.02
C PRO A 16 4.90 20.07 -3.69
N ASP A 17 4.18 20.34 -2.60
CA ASP A 17 4.69 20.13 -1.24
C ASP A 17 4.62 18.65 -0.82
N ILE A 18 3.68 17.89 -1.39
CA ILE A 18 3.43 16.47 -1.06
C ILE A 18 3.17 15.69 -2.35
N VAL A 19 3.79 14.52 -2.46
CA VAL A 19 3.52 13.53 -3.52
C VAL A 19 3.13 12.21 -2.85
N VAL A 20 2.02 11.62 -3.32
CA VAL A 20 1.54 10.32 -2.87
C VAL A 20 1.66 9.33 -4.03
N TYR A 21 2.35 8.22 -3.80
CA TYR A 21 2.49 7.14 -4.77
C TYR A 21 1.45 6.05 -4.49
N ASP A 22 0.65 5.74 -5.49
CA ASP A 22 -0.23 4.56 -5.50
C ASP A 22 0.62 3.32 -5.80
N ARG A 23 0.95 2.56 -4.74
CA ARG A 23 1.82 1.37 -4.74
C ARG A 23 3.28 1.62 -5.08
N PHE A 24 4.11 0.63 -4.74
CA PHE A 24 5.56 0.72 -4.90
C PHE A 24 6.02 0.89 -6.35
N VAL A 25 5.24 0.38 -7.33
CA VAL A 25 5.59 0.48 -8.75
C VAL A 25 5.59 1.94 -9.23
N SER A 26 4.64 2.75 -8.73
CA SER A 26 4.57 4.18 -9.06
C SER A 26 5.76 4.96 -8.50
N GLU A 27 6.14 4.67 -7.25
CA GLU A 27 7.35 5.24 -6.64
C GLU A 27 8.59 4.80 -7.42
N GLU A 28 8.74 3.52 -7.73
CA GLU A 28 9.91 3.01 -8.43
C GLU A 28 10.10 3.67 -9.81
N GLN A 29 8.99 3.90 -10.52
CA GLN A 29 9.02 4.48 -11.86
C GLN A 29 9.29 5.99 -11.85
N PHE A 30 8.73 6.72 -10.88
CA PHE A 30 8.67 8.20 -10.92
C PHE A 30 9.30 8.92 -9.74
N GLY A 31 9.54 8.26 -8.61
CA GLY A 31 10.06 8.83 -7.36
C GLY A 31 11.35 9.61 -7.57
N TRP A 32 12.31 9.03 -8.28
CA TRP A 32 13.57 9.70 -8.58
C TRP A 32 13.41 11.00 -9.38
N ARG A 33 12.39 11.13 -10.22
CA ARG A 33 12.11 12.36 -10.98
C ARG A 33 11.56 13.44 -10.06
N VAL A 34 10.73 13.07 -9.10
CA VAL A 34 10.22 13.98 -8.07
C VAL A 34 11.35 14.47 -7.19
N VAL A 35 12.22 13.59 -6.71
CA VAL A 35 13.42 13.96 -5.93
C VAL A 35 14.31 14.95 -6.71
N GLN A 36 14.46 14.73 -8.02
CA GLN A 36 15.29 15.58 -8.87
C GLN A 36 14.71 17.00 -9.04
N GLU A 37 13.42 17.11 -9.38
CA GLU A 37 12.81 18.40 -9.74
C GLU A 37 12.21 19.13 -8.52
N CYS A 38 11.77 18.40 -7.51
CA CYS A 38 11.07 18.88 -6.32
C CYS A 38 11.66 18.24 -5.04
N PRO A 39 12.94 18.47 -4.71
CA PRO A 39 13.64 17.80 -3.60
C PRO A 39 13.09 18.12 -2.20
N LYS A 40 12.16 19.07 -2.09
CA LYS A 40 11.50 19.45 -0.84
C LYS A 40 10.12 18.82 -0.67
N ALA A 41 9.60 18.15 -1.70
CA ALA A 41 8.31 17.49 -1.62
C ALA A 41 8.40 16.32 -0.64
N LEU A 42 7.43 16.24 0.28
CA LEU A 42 7.23 15.08 1.12
C LEU A 42 6.71 13.92 0.27
N GLN A 43 7.40 12.79 0.32
CA GLN A 43 7.04 11.60 -0.47
C GLN A 43 6.37 10.57 0.42
N ILE A 44 5.12 10.25 0.09
CA ILE A 44 4.29 9.28 0.82
C ILE A 44 4.02 8.10 -0.10
N LEU A 45 4.26 6.89 0.39
CA LEU A 45 3.87 5.66 -0.29
C LEU A 45 2.53 5.18 0.28
N ASP A 46 1.49 5.12 -0.53
CA ASP A 46 0.31 4.33 -0.21
C ASP A 46 0.60 2.88 -0.61
N THR A 47 0.76 2.00 0.37
CA THR A 47 1.06 0.60 0.05
C THR A 47 -0.15 -0.11 -0.53
N GLU A 48 -1.36 0.28 -0.11
CA GLU A 48 -2.63 -0.46 -0.25
C GLU A 48 -2.58 -1.88 0.37
N ASP A 49 -1.67 -2.71 -0.11
CA ASP A 49 -1.28 -4.02 0.41
C ASP A 49 0.22 -4.27 0.18
N LEU A 50 0.80 -5.22 0.92
CA LEU A 50 2.15 -5.68 0.61
C LEU A 50 2.11 -6.68 -0.55
N HIS A 51 2.51 -6.23 -1.74
CA HIS A 51 2.49 -7.04 -2.96
C HIS A 51 3.34 -8.29 -2.84
N PHE A 52 4.51 -8.20 -2.20
CA PHE A 52 5.37 -9.36 -1.96
C PHE A 52 4.70 -10.41 -1.08
N LEU A 53 3.91 -9.98 -0.09
CA LEU A 53 3.21 -10.86 0.84
C LEU A 53 2.06 -11.57 0.13
N ARG A 54 1.28 -10.83 -0.68
CA ARG A 54 0.23 -11.38 -1.53
C ARG A 54 0.80 -12.45 -2.48
N SER A 55 1.88 -12.12 -3.19
CA SER A 55 2.53 -13.05 -4.12
C SER A 55 3.11 -14.29 -3.42
N ALA A 56 3.72 -14.12 -2.25
CA ALA A 56 4.23 -15.25 -1.47
C ALA A 56 3.11 -16.21 -1.05
N ARG A 57 1.97 -15.68 -0.59
CA ARG A 57 0.79 -16.49 -0.22
C ARG A 57 0.21 -17.24 -1.42
N GLU A 58 0.12 -16.58 -2.58
CA GLU A 58 -0.36 -17.22 -3.81
C GLU A 58 0.52 -18.40 -4.23
N LYS A 59 1.85 -18.26 -4.14
CA LYS A 59 2.80 -19.35 -4.47
C LYS A 59 2.66 -20.55 -3.53
N VAL A 60 2.56 -20.30 -2.22
CA VAL A 60 2.31 -21.35 -1.22
C VAL A 60 1.05 -22.13 -1.55
N TYR A 61 -0.02 -21.42 -1.90
CA TYR A 61 -1.29 -22.05 -2.22
C TYR A 61 -1.23 -22.88 -3.51
N LYS A 62 -0.53 -22.40 -4.55
CA LYS A 62 -0.44 -23.09 -5.85
C LYS A 62 0.55 -24.26 -5.87
N ASN A 63 1.66 -24.15 -5.14
CA ASN A 63 2.78 -25.08 -5.23
C ASN A 63 2.98 -25.93 -3.97
N GLU A 64 2.17 -25.75 -2.92
CA GLU A 64 2.35 -26.39 -1.60
C GLU A 64 3.75 -26.16 -0.98
N GLU A 65 4.39 -25.04 -1.33
CA GLU A 65 5.71 -24.65 -0.84
C GLU A 65 5.64 -23.91 0.50
N GLU A 66 6.76 -23.84 1.23
CA GLU A 66 6.88 -22.95 2.38
C GLU A 66 6.84 -21.47 1.97
N ILE A 67 6.33 -20.60 2.87
CA ILE A 67 6.20 -19.17 2.58
C ILE A 67 7.57 -18.48 2.47
N ASN A 68 7.97 -18.18 1.23
CA ASN A 68 9.17 -17.38 0.98
C ASN A 68 8.84 -15.88 0.80
N LEU A 69 9.13 -15.09 1.83
CA LEU A 69 8.99 -13.64 1.80
C LEU A 69 10.20 -12.90 1.24
N TYR A 70 11.30 -13.57 0.90
CA TYR A 70 12.51 -12.97 0.35
C TYR A 70 12.58 -13.23 -1.15
N ASN A 71 11.97 -12.33 -1.93
CA ASN A 71 11.95 -12.39 -3.38
C ASN A 71 12.20 -11.00 -3.99
N GLU A 72 12.31 -10.92 -5.31
CA GLU A 72 12.58 -9.65 -6.01
C GLU A 72 11.52 -8.57 -5.76
N THR A 73 10.25 -8.96 -5.61
CA THR A 73 9.17 -8.00 -5.29
C THR A 73 9.39 -7.41 -3.90
N THR A 74 9.78 -8.25 -2.93
CA THR A 74 10.12 -7.77 -1.58
C THR A 74 11.23 -6.73 -1.61
N ILE A 75 12.30 -6.96 -2.36
CA ILE A 75 13.42 -6.02 -2.45
C ILE A 75 12.96 -4.69 -3.01
N ARG A 76 12.17 -4.71 -4.09
CA ARG A 76 11.65 -3.50 -4.75
C ARG A 76 10.69 -2.72 -3.84
N GLU A 77 9.77 -3.41 -3.19
CA GLU A 77 8.76 -2.80 -2.32
C GLU A 77 9.39 -2.22 -1.04
N ILE A 78 10.29 -2.96 -0.38
CA ILE A 78 11.05 -2.45 0.77
C ILE A 78 11.93 -1.26 0.38
N ALA A 79 12.59 -1.31 -0.79
CA ALA A 79 13.39 -0.19 -1.25
C ALA A 79 12.54 1.07 -1.50
N SER A 80 11.28 0.90 -1.94
CA SER A 80 10.34 2.01 -2.16
C SER A 80 9.88 2.62 -0.84
N ILE A 81 9.60 1.79 0.17
CA ILE A 81 9.32 2.23 1.55
C ILE A 81 10.48 3.05 2.11
N LEU A 82 11.73 2.61 1.87
CA LEU A 82 12.94 3.29 2.38
C LEU A 82 13.31 4.57 1.62
N ARG A 83 12.76 4.80 0.42
CA ARG A 83 12.97 6.05 -0.35
C ARG A 83 11.91 7.11 -0.05
N CYS A 84 10.76 6.70 0.46
CA CYS A 84 9.71 7.62 0.91
C CYS A 84 9.95 8.09 2.34
N ASP A 85 9.36 9.23 2.67
CA ASP A 85 9.38 9.79 4.02
C ASP A 85 8.36 9.11 4.94
N LEU A 86 7.27 8.58 4.37
CA LEU A 86 6.21 7.88 5.09
C LEU A 86 5.56 6.83 4.18
N SER A 87 5.15 5.71 4.77
CA SER A 87 4.33 4.68 4.12
C SER A 87 3.02 4.49 4.90
N LEU A 88 1.90 4.48 4.18
CA LEU A 88 0.57 4.26 4.73
C LEU A 88 0.22 2.78 4.65
N LEU A 89 -0.25 2.19 5.76
CA LEU A 89 -0.61 0.77 5.86
C LEU A 89 -2.02 0.59 6.36
N ILE A 90 -2.75 -0.35 5.77
CA ILE A 90 -4.16 -0.62 6.10
C ILE A 90 -4.30 -1.78 7.10
N SER A 91 -3.25 -2.61 7.26
CA SER A 91 -3.28 -3.81 8.10
C SER A 91 -2.25 -3.77 9.23
N GLU A 92 -2.69 -4.02 10.47
CA GLU A 92 -1.79 -4.19 11.62
C GLU A 92 -0.81 -5.36 11.42
N PHE A 93 -1.24 -6.41 10.72
CA PHE A 93 -0.37 -7.53 10.39
C PHE A 93 0.80 -7.08 9.51
N GLU A 94 0.54 -6.26 8.50
CA GLU A 94 1.56 -5.75 7.58
C GLU A 94 2.51 -4.80 8.29
N LEU A 95 1.98 -3.93 9.16
CA LEU A 95 2.77 -3.07 10.03
C LEU A 95 3.75 -3.87 10.90
N ASN A 96 3.25 -4.91 11.58
CA ASN A 96 4.07 -5.79 12.42
C ASN A 96 5.07 -6.59 11.56
N LEU A 97 4.67 -7.05 10.38
CA LEU A 97 5.57 -7.74 9.46
C LEU A 97 6.75 -6.86 9.06
N LEU A 98 6.52 -5.61 8.66
CA LEU A 98 7.57 -4.67 8.27
C LEU A 98 8.47 -4.29 9.44
N SER A 99 7.90 -3.98 10.60
CA SER A 99 8.65 -3.54 11.78
C SER A 99 9.40 -4.68 12.47
N GLU A 100 8.78 -5.84 12.67
CA GLU A 100 9.38 -6.94 13.42
C GLU A 100 10.29 -7.82 12.56
N LYS A 101 9.87 -8.19 11.35
CA LYS A 101 10.64 -9.09 10.48
C LYS A 101 11.62 -8.34 9.59
N PHE A 102 11.18 -7.27 8.94
CA PHE A 102 12.02 -6.47 8.04
C PHE A 102 12.78 -5.33 8.74
N LYS A 103 12.50 -5.09 10.02
CA LYS A 103 13.19 -4.07 10.84
C LYS A 103 13.08 -2.65 10.27
N ILE A 104 11.98 -2.36 9.59
CA ILE A 104 11.69 -1.02 9.09
C ILE A 104 11.37 -0.11 10.28
N SER A 105 11.97 1.08 10.29
CA SER A 105 11.73 2.08 11.33
C SER A 105 10.25 2.44 11.39
N SER A 106 9.66 2.46 12.59
CA SER A 106 8.28 2.90 12.80
C SER A 106 8.05 4.36 12.40
N SER A 107 9.11 5.18 12.30
CA SER A 107 9.01 6.55 11.79
C SER A 107 8.60 6.62 10.32
N LEU A 108 8.81 5.54 9.55
CA LEU A 108 8.44 5.43 8.15
C LEU A 108 7.06 4.79 7.96
N LEU A 109 6.39 4.33 9.02
CA LEU A 109 5.20 3.50 8.93
C LEU A 109 4.04 4.16 9.68
N LEU A 110 2.93 4.39 8.98
CA LEU A 110 1.69 4.87 9.57
C LEU A 110 0.55 3.90 9.31
N TYR A 111 -0.06 3.38 10.37
CA TYR A 111 -1.30 2.64 10.26
C TYR A 111 -2.47 3.60 9.99
N LEU A 112 -3.08 3.47 8.81
CA LEU A 112 -4.22 4.23 8.33
C LEU A 112 -5.27 3.26 7.77
N PRO A 113 -6.17 2.72 8.62
CA PRO A 113 -7.26 1.86 8.15
C PRO A 113 -8.29 2.66 7.34
N PHE A 114 -9.21 1.93 6.69
CA PHE A 114 -10.30 2.55 5.92
C PHE A 114 -11.06 3.59 6.74
N MET A 115 -11.13 4.81 6.20
CA MET A 115 -11.84 5.92 6.81
C MET A 115 -13.31 5.94 6.38
N GLU A 116 -14.08 4.95 6.84
CA GLU A 116 -15.52 4.85 6.57
C GLU A 116 -16.34 5.71 7.55
N ASN A 117 -17.32 6.45 7.03
CA ASN A 117 -18.23 7.23 7.86
C ASN A 117 -19.42 6.37 8.30
N LEU A 118 -19.21 5.62 9.38
CA LEU A 118 -20.24 4.75 9.94
C LEU A 118 -21.47 5.49 10.47
N ASN A 119 -21.39 6.80 10.68
CA ASN A 119 -22.53 7.61 11.14
C ASN A 119 -23.63 7.78 10.07
N GLN A 120 -23.35 7.40 8.82
CA GLN A 120 -24.37 7.39 7.77
C GLN A 120 -25.35 6.22 7.92
N PHE A 121 -24.99 5.18 8.68
CA PHE A 121 -25.87 4.04 8.91
C PHE A 121 -26.65 4.26 10.21
N SER A 122 -27.98 4.16 10.15
CA SER A 122 -28.78 4.19 11.37
C SER A 122 -28.58 2.90 12.14
N SER A 123 -28.22 3.00 13.42
CA SER A 123 -28.12 1.83 14.30
C SER A 123 -29.42 1.02 14.38
N SER A 124 -30.58 1.64 14.08
CA SER A 124 -31.87 0.96 14.00
C SER A 124 -32.02 0.00 12.81
N GLU A 125 -31.17 0.11 11.79
CA GLU A 125 -31.20 -0.73 10.59
C GLU A 125 -30.29 -1.97 10.72
N ILE A 126 -29.41 -1.98 11.73
CA ILE A 126 -28.44 -3.05 11.95
C ILE A 126 -29.03 -4.09 12.90
N LYS A 127 -29.43 -5.25 12.35
CA LYS A 127 -29.86 -6.41 13.15
C LYS A 127 -28.75 -6.90 14.07
N ARG A 128 -29.13 -7.36 15.27
CA ARG A 128 -28.21 -8.05 16.18
C ARG A 128 -27.71 -9.34 15.56
N PHE A 129 -26.57 -9.83 16.04
CA PHE A 129 -25.94 -11.02 15.48
C PHE A 129 -26.91 -12.23 15.47
N GLU A 130 -27.67 -12.41 16.54
CA GLU A 130 -28.61 -13.51 16.74
C GLU A 130 -29.84 -13.44 15.81
N GLU A 131 -30.13 -12.26 15.24
CA GLU A 131 -31.28 -12.01 14.36
C GLU A 131 -30.91 -12.16 12.87
N ARG A 132 -29.62 -12.31 12.56
CA ARG A 132 -29.11 -12.54 11.20
C ARG A 132 -29.27 -14.03 10.86
N LYS A 133 -29.86 -14.33 9.70
CA LYS A 133 -30.14 -15.71 9.26
C LYS A 133 -29.39 -16.10 7.99
N ASP A 134 -29.10 -15.12 7.15
CA ASP A 134 -28.56 -15.34 5.82
C ASP A 134 -27.06 -15.08 5.78
N PHE A 135 -26.40 -15.69 4.79
CA PHE A 135 -25.00 -15.42 4.46
C PHE A 135 -24.93 -14.67 3.14
N VAL A 136 -24.15 -13.59 3.11
CA VAL A 136 -23.92 -12.78 1.91
C VAL A 136 -22.42 -12.81 1.62
N PHE A 137 -22.08 -13.21 0.40
CA PHE A 137 -20.74 -13.06 -0.15
C PHE A 137 -20.77 -11.95 -1.19
N ILE A 138 -19.93 -10.93 -1.00
CA ILE A 138 -19.70 -9.87 -1.98
C ILE A 138 -18.21 -9.92 -2.31
N GLY A 139 -17.90 -10.34 -3.54
CA GLY A 139 -16.55 -10.47 -4.03
C GLY A 139 -16.57 -10.67 -5.54
N ASN A 140 -15.44 -10.40 -6.19
CA ASN A 140 -15.31 -10.46 -7.65
C ASN A 140 -15.03 -11.87 -8.20
N PHE A 141 -14.92 -12.91 -7.35
CA PHE A 141 -14.51 -14.27 -7.72
C PHE A 141 -13.17 -14.35 -8.48
N LEU A 142 -12.34 -13.29 -8.47
CA LEU A 142 -11.09 -13.23 -9.24
C LEU A 142 -9.87 -13.83 -8.52
N HIS A 143 -10.06 -14.47 -7.37
CA HIS A 143 -8.99 -15.12 -6.62
C HIS A 143 -9.35 -16.60 -6.44
N ALA A 144 -8.64 -17.45 -7.18
CA ALA A 144 -8.75 -18.90 -7.18
C ALA A 144 -7.39 -19.53 -6.83
#